data_AF-A0A7V3RWG6-F1
#
_entry.id   AF-A0A7V3RWG6-F1
#
_cell.length_a   1.000
_cell.length_b   1.000
_cell.length_c   1.000
_cell.angle_alpha   90.00
_cell.angle_beta   90.00
_cell.angle_gamma   90.00
#
_symmetry.space_group_name_H-M   'P 1'
#
loop_
_entity.id
_entity.type
_entity.pdbx_description
1 polymer ?
#
loop_
_entity_poly.entity_id
_entity_poly.type
_entity_poly.pdbx_seq_one_letter_code
_entity_poly.pdbx_strand_id
1 'polypeptide(L)' 'MVQAADNLMALYRGAIIPKNYQDFELALSGYITGRIEAITVISRLKAFLETELLYWVQFTQREKAIAKLETLAGGWG' A
#
# COMPACT_ATOMS: atom_id res chain seq x y z
N MET A 1 -14.01 11.76 -7.18
CA MET A 1 -12.91 10.81 -7.48
C MET A 1 -11.70 11.04 -6.58
N VAL A 2 -11.18 12.28 -6.46
CA VAL A 2 -10.02 12.59 -5.58
C VAL A 2 -10.29 12.23 -4.10
N GLN A 3 -11.45 12.59 -3.55
CA GLN A 3 -11.76 12.29 -2.15
C GLN A 3 -11.92 10.79 -1.84
N ALA A 4 -12.38 10.00 -2.81
CA ALA A 4 -12.41 8.54 -2.65
C ALA A 4 -10.99 7.95 -2.65
N ALA A 5 -10.08 8.51 -3.47
CA ALA A 5 -8.67 8.15 -3.46
C ALA A 5 -7.99 8.56 -2.14
N ASP A 6 -8.32 9.73 -1.58
CA ASP A 6 -7.83 10.17 -0.26
C ASP A 6 -8.23 9.20 0.85
N ASN A 7 -9.51 8.84 0.93
CA ASN A 7 -10.01 7.89 1.92
C ASN A 7 -9.36 6.52 1.76
N LEU A 8 -9.20 6.05 0.51
CA LEU A 8 -8.54 4.78 0.22
C LEU A 8 -7.07 4.82 0.66
N MET A 9 -6.34 5.89 0.33
CA MET A 9 -4.95 6.04 0.74
C MET A 9 -4.79 6.11 2.27
N ALA A 10 -5.70 6.80 2.95
CA ALA A 10 -5.73 6.85 4.41
C ALA A 10 -5.91 5.44 5.01
N LEU A 11 -6.78 4.61 4.43
CA LEU A 11 -6.97 3.22 4.84
C LEU A 11 -5.70 2.38 4.61
N TYR A 12 -5.05 2.53 3.45
CA TYR A 12 -3.81 1.82 3.14
C TYR A 12 -2.71 2.15 4.16
N ARG A 13 -2.45 3.44 4.43
CA ARG A 13 -1.44 3.85 5.42
C ARG A 13 -1.82 3.50 6.86
N GLY A 14 -3.09 3.69 7.21
CA GLY A 14 -3.54 3.61 8.59
C GLY A 14 -3.80 2.19 9.08
N ALA A 15 -4.15 1.28 8.17
CA ALA A 15 -4.59 -0.07 8.56
C ALA A 15 -3.92 -1.17 7.74
N ILE A 16 -3.95 -1.10 6.41
CA ILE A 16 -3.58 -2.24 5.57
C ILE A 16 -2.07 -2.50 5.58
N ILE A 17 -1.25 -1.46 5.33
CA ILE A 17 0.21 -1.59 5.33
C ILE A 17 0.73 -2.01 6.73
N PRO A 18 0.32 -1.36 7.84
CA PRO A 18 0.75 -1.79 9.17
C PRO A 18 0.33 -3.22 9.52
N LYS A 19 -0.86 -3.65 9.11
CA LYS A 19 -1.33 -5.03 9.32
C LYS A 19 -0.47 -6.02 8.54
N ASN A 20 -0.23 -5.78 7.26
CA ASN A 20 0.53 -6.71 6.43
C ASN A 20 2.00 -6.81 6.89
N TYR A 21 2.56 -5.72 7.42
CA TYR A 21 3.87 -5.74 8.06
C TYR A 21 3.86 -6.63 9.32
N GLN A 22 2.86 -6.48 10.20
CA GLN A 22 2.71 -7.34 11.39
C GLN A 22 2.53 -8.81 11.02
N ASP A 23 1.74 -9.12 9.99
CA ASP A 23 1.54 -10.49 9.51
C ASP A 23 2.86 -11.11 8.99
N PHE A 24 3.72 -10.30 8.35
CA PHE A 24 5.05 -10.72 7.94
C PHE A 24 5.98 -10.98 9.14
N GLU A 25 6.04 -10.07 10.11
CA GLU A 25 6.86 -10.23 11.33
C GLU A 25 6.45 -11.46 12.14
N LEU A 26 5.14 -11.73 12.24
CA LEU A 26 4.62 -12.93 12.89
C LEU A 26 5.07 -14.21 12.17
N ALA A 27 5.02 -14.21 10.83
CA ALA A 27 5.51 -15.33 10.04
C ALA A 27 7.02 -15.52 10.23
N LEU A 28 7.80 -14.44 10.21
CA LEU A 28 9.24 -14.50 10.43
C LEU A 28 9.58 -15.08 11.82
N SER A 29 8.89 -14.64 12.87
CA SER A 29 9.03 -15.21 14.22
C SER A 29 8.67 -16.70 14.26
N GLY A 30 7.61 -17.10 13.56
CA GLY A 30 7.23 -18.50 13.38
C GLY A 30 8.34 -19.33 12.74
N TYR A 31 8.98 -18.81 11.69
CA TYR A 31 10.06 -19.50 10.99
C TYR A 31 11.32 -19.63 11.85
N ILE A 32 11.74 -18.55 12.53
CA ILE A 32 12.89 -18.56 13.44
C ILE A 32 12.73 -19.61 14.54
N THR A 33 11.50 -19.80 15.01
CA THR A 33 11.17 -20.79 16.04
C THR A 33 10.87 -22.19 15.50
N GLY A 34 11.04 -22.41 14.18
CA GLY A 34 10.81 -23.71 13.53
C GLY A 34 9.34 -24.11 13.42
N ARG A 35 8.40 -23.18 13.65
CA ARG A 35 6.96 -23.44 13.65
C ARG A 35 6.30 -23.35 12.27
N ILE A 36 6.96 -22.69 11.31
CA ILE A 36 6.48 -22.61 9.92
C ILE A 36 7.65 -22.70 8.93
N GLU A 37 7.32 -22.95 7.66
CA GLU A 37 8.29 -23.05 6.56
C GLU A 37 8.72 -21.68 6.01
N ALA A 38 9.94 -21.62 5.47
CA ALA A 38 10.49 -20.40 4.86
C ALA A 38 9.59 -19.85 3.73
N ILE A 39 8.96 -20.73 2.96
CA ILE A 39 8.07 -20.33 1.85
C ILE A 39 6.85 -19.53 2.34
N THR A 40 6.38 -19.79 3.58
CA THR A 40 5.31 -19.02 4.19
C THR A 40 5.75 -17.59 4.48
N VAL A 41 6.97 -17.39 4.99
CA VAL A 41 7.55 -16.06 5.25
C VAL A 41 7.70 -15.28 3.95
N ILE A 42 8.27 -15.91 2.91
CA ILE A 42 8.46 -15.29 1.59
C ILE A 42 7.11 -14.85 1.00
N SER A 43 6.08 -15.69 1.13
CA SER A 43 4.74 -15.38 0.65
C SER A 43 4.12 -14.18 1.37
N ARG A 44 4.32 -14.06 2.69
CA ARG A 44 3.85 -12.90 3.48
C ARG A 44 4.60 -11.62 3.14
N LEU A 45 5.92 -11.71 2.95
CA LEU A 45 6.74 -10.59 2.50
C LEU A 45 6.30 -10.09 1.12
N LYS A 46 6.06 -11.01 0.17
CA LYS A 46 5.54 -10.66 -1.16
C LYS A 46 4.22 -9.90 -1.06
N ALA A 47 3.27 -10.41 -0.28
CA ALA A 47 1.96 -9.76 -0.11
C ALA A 47 2.08 -8.36 0.52
N PHE A 48 3.00 -8.19 1.49
CA PHE A 48 3.31 -6.88 2.07
C PHE A 48 3.83 -5.90 1.01
N LEU A 49 4.85 -6.30 0.24
CA LEU A 49 5.44 -5.45 -0.81
C LEU A 49 4.44 -5.14 -1.94
N GLU A 50 3.60 -6.10 -2.34
CA GLU A 50 2.52 -5.86 -3.32
C GLU A 50 1.52 -4.81 -2.81
N THR A 51 1.23 -4.82 -1.52
CA THR A 51 0.34 -3.82 -0.90
C THR A 51 0.96 -2.43 -0.92
N GLU A 52 2.26 -2.32 -0.58
CA GLU A 52 2.97 -1.04 -0.68
C GLU A 52 3.00 -0.53 -2.12
N LEU A 53 3.23 -1.41 -3.09
CA LEU A 53 3.23 -1.05 -4.50
C LEU A 53 1.85 -0.54 -4.94
N LEU A 54 0.76 -1.21 -4.56
CA LEU A 54 -0.60 -0.76 -4.86
C LEU A 54 -0.89 0.63 -4.28
N TYR A 55 -0.43 0.89 -3.05
CA TYR A 55 -0.53 2.21 -2.44
C TYR A 55 0.16 3.28 -3.30
N TRP A 56 1.40 3.04 -3.73
CA TRP A 56 2.16 4.00 -4.54
C TRP A 56 1.54 4.22 -5.93
N VAL A 57 1.02 3.17 -6.56
CA VAL A 57 0.28 3.30 -7.82
C VAL A 57 -0.92 4.23 -7.62
N GLN A 58 -1.70 4.02 -6.55
CA GLN A 58 -2.88 4.84 -6.28
C GLN A 58 -2.52 6.30 -5.95
N PHE A 59 -1.42 6.52 -5.25
CA PHE A 59 -0.87 7.84 -5.00
C PHE A 59 -0.55 8.57 -6.32
N THR A 60 0.19 7.93 -7.22
CA THR A 60 0.53 8.56 -8.51
C THR A 60 -0.69 8.82 -9.40
N GLN A 61 -1.71 7.95 -9.35
CA GLN A 61 -2.96 8.17 -10.07
C GLN A 61 -3.73 9.38 -9.55
N ARG A 62 -3.76 9.57 -8.23
CA ARG A 62 -4.36 10.74 -7.59
C ARG A 62 -3.67 12.04 -8.03
N GLU A 63 -2.34 12.10 -7.96
CA GLU A 63 -1.60 13.31 -8.36
C GLU A 63 -1.82 13.65 -9.83
N LYS A 64 -1.85 12.65 -10.72
CA LYS A 64 -2.21 12.84 -12.13
C LYS A 64 -3.63 13.38 -12.31
N ALA A 65 -4.58 12.89 -11.52
CA ALA A 65 -5.97 13.38 -11.57
C ALA A 65 -6.08 14.83 -11.10
N ILE A 66 -5.33 15.22 -10.07
CA ILE A 66 -5.27 16.61 -9.57
C ILE A 66 -4.68 17.53 -10.64
N ALA A 67 -3.51 17.19 -11.20
CA ALA A 67 -2.91 17.99 -12.27
C ALA A 67 -3.86 18.16 -13.48
N LYS A 68 -4.62 17.11 -13.83
CA LYS A 68 -5.65 17.20 -14.88
C LYS A 68 -6.80 18.14 -14.51
N LEU A 69 -7.19 18.20 -13.24
CA LEU A 69 -8.21 19.15 -12.78
C LEU A 69 -7.67 20.58 -12.78
N GLU A 70 -6.44 20.80 -12.34
CA GLU A 70 -5.79 22.12 -12.34
C GLU A 70 -5.66 22.69 -13.74
N THR A 71 -5.22 21.88 -14.71
CA THR A 71 -5.13 22.28 -16.13
C THR A 71 -6.50 22.63 -16.72
N LEU A 72 -7.57 21.91 -16.36
CA LEU A 72 -8.94 22.22 -16.79
C LEU A 72 -9.51 23.46 -16.10
N ALA A 73 -9.07 23.76 -14.88
CA ALA A 73 -9.51 24.91 -14.09
C ALA A 73 -8.77 26.21 -14.44
N GLY A 74 -7.87 26.21 -15.43
CA GLY A 74 -7.08 27.37 -15.83
C GLY A 74 -5.90 27.68 -14.91
N GLY A 75 -5.52 26.76 -14.02
CA GLY A 75 -4.27 26.87 -13.28
C GLY A 75 -3.11 26.70 -14.25
N TRP A 76 -2.35 27.76 -14.46
CA TRP A 76 -1.40 28.03 -15.57
C TRP A 76 -2.05 28.65 -16.82
N GLY A 77 -2.65 29.82 -16.63
CA GLY A 77 -3.09 30.77 -17.66
C GLY A 77 -3.53 32.08 -17.03
#